data_AF-A0A8C9QDK4-F1
#
_entry.id   AF-A0A8C9QDK4-F1
#
_cell.length_a   1.000
_cell.length_b   1.000
_cell.length_c   1.000
_cell.angle_alpha   90.00
_cell.angle_beta   90.00
_cell.angle_gamma   90.00
#
_symmetry.space_group_name_H-M   'P 1'
#
loop_
_entity.id
_entity.type
_entity.pdbx_description
1 polymer ?
#
loop_
_entity_poly.entity_id
_entity_poly.type
_entity_poly.pdbx_seq_one_letter_code
_entity_poly.pdbx_strand_id
1 'polypeptide(L)' 'MSGELPLHINIEEPRWDQSTFVGRASHFFTVTDPRNVLLTDEQLENAKRIVHDYR' A
#
# COMPACT_ATOMS: atom_id res chain seq x y z
N MET A 1 -2.07 8.64 25.80
CA MET A 1 -3.14 9.16 24.92
C MET A 1 -3.22 8.22 23.72
N SER A 2 -4.06 7.18 23.77
CA SER A 2 -4.35 6.41 22.55
C SER A 2 -5.17 7.32 21.65
N GLY A 3 -4.52 7.92 20.65
CA GLY A 3 -5.24 8.66 19.62
C GLY A 3 -6.11 7.67 18.85
N GLU A 4 -7.41 7.92 18.79
CA GLU A 4 -8.32 7.16 17.93
C GLU A 4 -7.82 7.29 16.49
N LEU A 5 -7.43 6.17 15.89
CA LEU A 5 -7.03 6.15 14.49
C LEU A 5 -8.29 6.36 13.63
N PRO A 6 -8.23 7.21 12.59
CA PRO A 6 -9.35 7.40 11.70
C PRO A 6 -9.72 6.06 11.07
N LEU A 7 -11.00 5.67 11.19
CA LEU A 7 -11.53 4.43 10.63
C LEU A 7 -11.51 4.42 9.10
N HIS A 8 -11.37 5.60 8.48
CA HIS A 8 -11.29 5.77 7.04
C HIS A 8 -9.90 6.25 6.63
N ILE A 9 -9.13 5.34 6.05
CA ILE A 9 -7.86 5.54 5.36
C ILE A 9 -8.16 5.67 3.86
N ASN A 10 -7.69 6.75 3.22
CA ASN A 10 -7.73 6.89 1.77
C ASN A 10 -6.68 5.98 1.14
N ILE A 11 -7.13 4.97 0.39
CA ILE A 11 -6.27 4.08 -0.41
C ILE A 11 -6.53 4.21 -1.93
N GLU A 12 -7.43 5.11 -2.32
CA GLU A 12 -7.79 5.37 -3.73
C GLU A 12 -6.76 6.26 -4.41
N GLU A 13 -6.08 7.13 -3.65
CA GLU A 13 -5.08 8.05 -4.16
C GLU A 13 -3.65 7.63 -3.76
N PRO A 14 -2.64 7.87 -4.64
CA PRO A 14 -1.25 7.64 -4.29
C PRO A 14 -0.82 8.46 -3.08
N ARG A 15 -0.17 7.80 -2.12
CA ARG A 15 0.40 8.46 -0.93
C ARG A 15 1.44 9.54 -1.24
N TRP A 16 2.15 9.43 -2.37
CA TRP A 16 3.20 10.36 -2.79
C TRP A 16 2.76 11.17 -4.00
N ASP A 17 3.18 12.44 -4.04
CA ASP A 17 2.93 13.35 -5.17
C ASP A 17 3.58 12.84 -6.47
N GLN A 18 2.73 12.36 -7.39
CA GLN A 18 3.13 11.80 -8.67
C GLN A 18 3.66 12.84 -9.67
N SER A 19 3.48 14.15 -9.42
CA SER A 19 4.03 15.21 -10.27
C SER A 19 5.56 15.26 -10.18
N THR A 20 6.12 14.85 -9.04
CA THR A 20 7.57 14.86 -8.80
C THR A 20 8.22 13.53 -9.16
N PHE A 21 9.48 13.58 -9.59
CA PHE A 21 10.26 12.36 -9.84
C PHE A 21 10.41 11.50 -8.58
N VAL A 22 10.72 12.12 -7.44
CA VAL A 22 10.92 11.42 -6.16
C VAL A 22 9.63 10.75 -5.69
N GLY A 23 8.47 11.41 -5.87
CA GLY A 23 7.19 10.83 -5.52
C GLY A 23 6.84 9.61 -6.38
N ARG A 24 7.11 9.66 -7.70
CA ARG A 24 6.98 8.48 -8.58
C ARG A 24 7.92 7.34 -8.19
N ALA A 25 9.18 7.65 -7.88
CA ALA A 25 10.15 6.64 -7.45
C ALA A 25 9.69 5.97 -6.14
N SER A 26 9.26 6.76 -5.17
CA SER A 26 8.76 6.26 -3.87
C SER A 26 7.52 5.39 -4.03
N HIS A 27 6.59 5.79 -4.91
CA HIS A 27 5.42 5.00 -5.24
C HIS A 27 5.80 3.66 -5.89
N PHE A 28 6.67 3.69 -6.91
CA PHE A 28 7.13 2.50 -7.61
C PHE A 28 7.77 1.48 -6.66
N PHE A 29 8.74 1.90 -5.84
CA PHE A 29 9.42 0.99 -4.92
C PHE A 29 8.50 0.43 -3.83
N THR A 30 7.45 1.15 -3.45
CA THR A 30 6.46 0.66 -2.49
C THR A 30 5.49 -0.34 -3.11
N VAL A 31 4.99 -0.06 -4.31
CA VAL A 31 4.01 -0.95 -4.98
C VAL A 31 4.67 -2.24 -5.44
N THR A 32 5.87 -2.17 -6.01
CA THR A 32 6.58 -3.37 -6.48
C THR A 32 7.17 -4.18 -5.33
N ASP A 33 7.73 -3.51 -4.32
CA ASP A 33 8.46 -4.07 -3.18
C ASP A 33 9.17 -5.41 -3.46
N PRO A 34 10.48 -5.41 -3.76
CA PRO A 34 11.19 -6.64 -4.13
C PRO A 34 11.17 -7.71 -3.03
N ARG A 35 10.81 -7.37 -1.79
CA ARG A 35 10.69 -8.33 -0.67
C ARG A 35 9.50 -9.27 -0.85
N ASN A 36 8.54 -8.96 -1.72
CA ASN A 36 7.39 -9.82 -2.01
C ASN A 36 7.80 -11.19 -2.55
N VAL A 37 8.98 -11.32 -3.18
CA VAL A 37 9.53 -12.60 -3.65
C VAL A 37 9.81 -13.60 -2.52
N LEU A 38 9.92 -13.12 -1.27
CA LEU A 38 10.18 -13.93 -0.10
C LEU A 38 8.88 -14.44 0.57
N LEU A 39 7.72 -14.02 0.07
CA LEU A 39 6.41 -14.38 0.61
C LEU A 39 5.79 -15.52 -0.21
N THR A 40 4.87 -16.27 0.41
CA THR A 40 4.10 -17.29 -0.29
C THR A 40 2.94 -16.67 -1.06
N ASP A 41 2.47 -17.37 -2.10
CA ASP A 41 1.31 -16.94 -2.89
C ASP A 41 0.06 -16.73 -2.00
N GLU A 42 -0.13 -17.57 -0.98
CA GLU A 42 -1.23 -17.45 -0.01
C GLU A 42 -1.17 -16.12 0.76
N GLN A 43 0.03 -15.71 1.20
CA GLN A 43 0.21 -14.44 1.91
C GLN A 43 -0.11 -13.24 1.00
N LEU A 44 0.33 -13.30 -0.26
CA LEU A 44 0.10 -12.26 -1.25
C LEU A 44 -1.40 -12.14 -1.60
N GLU A 45 -2.08 -13.26 -1.86
CA GLU A 45 -3.51 -13.25 -2.16
C GLU A 45 -4.35 -12.81 -0.94
N ASN A 46 -3.95 -13.18 0.27
CA ASN A 46 -4.63 -12.69 1.47
C ASN A 46 -4.50 -11.17 1.63
N ALA A 47 -3.30 -10.61 1.39
CA ALA A 47 -3.08 -9.16 1.45
C ALA A 47 -3.93 -8.42 0.39
N LYS A 48 -3.99 -8.95 -0.83
CA LYS A 48 -4.84 -8.42 -1.90
C LYS A 48 -6.32 -8.46 -1.54
N ARG A 49 -6.80 -9.56 -0.92
CA ARG A 49 -8.18 -9.67 -0.44
C ARG A 49 -8.51 -8.62 0.61
N ILE A 50 -7.63 -8.40 1.59
CA ILE A 50 -7.83 -7.35 2.62
C ILE A 50 -8.02 -5.97 1.99
N VAL A 51 -7.20 -5.63 0.98
CA VAL A 51 -7.32 -4.34 0.28
C VAL A 51 -8.62 -4.26 -0.53
N HIS A 52 -9.01 -5.36 -1.19
CA HIS A 52 -10.27 -5.42 -1.93
C HIS A 52 -11.50 -5.29 -1.02
N ASP A 53 -11.51 -5.97 0.13
CA ASP A 53 -12.61 -5.95 1.09
C ASP A 53 -12.74 -4.59 1.81
N TYR A 54 -11.67 -3.81 1.84
CA TYR A 54 -11.65 -2.46 2.41
C TYR A 54 -12.18 -1.39 1.44
N ARG A 55 -12.09 -1.60 0.12
CA ARG A 55 -12.68 -0.70 -0.88
C ARG A 55 -14.20 -0.81 -0.90
#